data_AF-A0A1H6Y1R4-F1
#
_entry.id   AF-A0A1H6Y1R4-F1
#
_cell.length_a   1.000
_cell.length_b   1.000
_cell.length_c   1.000
_cell.angle_alpha   90.00
_cell.angle_beta   90.00
_cell.angle_gamma   90.00
#
_symmetry.space_group_name_H-M   'P 1'
#
loop_
_entity.id
_entity.type
_entity.pdbx_description
1 polymer ?
#
loop_
_entity_poly.entity_id
_entity_poly.type
_entity_poly.pdbx_seq_one_letter_code
_entity_poly.pdbx_strand_id
1 'polypeptide(L)'
;MAGTSTRPCSFFIHFLFFVNKLSLGWLGLALVFVFLPLDEATQIHEFFIGYFRNDFGLSGYFYSAWIIPYGVALVVLALVYIPFFNRLDRSMFLSMAVSGAVFLSGAIGMEMFGGYTMDNEGFGLGYMLFYTMEETLEKRGVSLFYMEPSPFSFPEKKESIAEISTNRRLNGCIYPGEQDSAGYFIRQIGYL
;
A
#
# COMPACT_ATOMS: atom_id res chain seq x y z
N MET A 1 -20.82 33.32 38.72
CA MET A 1 -20.31 33.16 37.35
C MET A 1 -19.08 32.26 37.43
N ALA A 2 -19.25 30.96 37.17
CA ALA A 2 -18.16 29.98 37.21
C ALA A 2 -17.61 29.79 35.80
N GLY A 3 -16.36 30.21 35.59
CA GLY A 3 -15.66 30.06 34.31
C GLY A 3 -15.17 28.63 34.12
N THR A 4 -15.62 27.99 33.06
CA THR A 4 -15.11 26.69 32.60
C THR A 4 -13.72 26.88 31.99
N SER A 5 -12.69 26.54 32.75
CA SER A 5 -11.31 26.41 32.26
C SER A 5 -11.18 25.09 31.49
N THR A 6 -11.38 25.12 30.18
CA THR A 6 -11.00 24.00 29.30
C THR A 6 -9.52 24.14 28.99
N ARG A 7 -8.71 23.19 29.47
CA ARG A 7 -7.25 23.16 29.28
C ARG A 7 -6.92 22.75 27.83
N PRO A 8 -6.41 23.64 26.95
CA PRO A 8 -6.10 23.30 25.56
C PRO A 8 -4.90 22.33 25.43
N CYS A 9 -4.08 22.18 26.48
CA CYS A 9 -2.87 21.35 26.45
C CYS A 9 -3.16 19.84 26.30
N SER A 10 -4.28 19.34 26.82
CA SER A 10 -4.59 17.91 26.73
C SER A 10 -4.96 17.49 25.30
N PHE A 11 -5.62 18.37 24.55
CA PHE A 11 -6.02 18.08 23.17
C PHE A 11 -4.81 18.10 22.24
N PHE A 12 -3.90 19.05 22.46
CA PHE A 12 -2.67 19.17 21.68
C PHE A 12 -1.72 17.99 21.87
N ILE A 13 -1.57 17.49 23.11
CA ILE A 13 -0.76 16.29 23.40
C ILE A 13 -1.38 15.05 22.77
N HIS A 14 -2.71 14.88 22.87
CA HIS A 14 -3.39 13.74 22.27
C HIS A 14 -3.35 13.78 20.73
N PHE A 15 -3.43 14.98 20.14
CA PHE A 15 -3.26 15.20 18.70
C PHE A 15 -1.83 14.91 18.23
N LEU A 16 -0.81 15.37 18.96
CA LEU A 16 0.59 15.04 18.67
C LEU A 16 0.88 13.53 18.80
N PHE A 17 0.29 12.86 19.81
CA PHE A 17 0.40 11.41 19.96
C PHE A 17 -0.35 10.65 18.85
N PHE A 18 -1.48 11.19 18.40
CA PHE A 18 -2.30 10.64 17.32
C PHE A 18 -1.58 10.72 15.96
N VAL A 19 -1.00 11.88 15.64
CA VAL A 19 -0.19 12.08 14.42
C VAL A 19 1.06 11.20 14.45
N ASN A 20 1.74 11.07 15.60
CA ASN A 20 2.89 10.18 15.76
C ASN A 20 2.54 8.70 15.54
N LYS A 21 1.38 8.22 16.02
CA LYS A 21 0.99 6.82 15.78
C LYS A 21 0.68 6.55 14.30
N LEU A 22 0.12 7.53 13.59
CA LEU A 22 -0.12 7.38 12.15
C LEU A 22 1.19 7.39 11.37
N SER A 23 2.11 8.32 11.68
CA SER A 23 3.43 8.38 11.03
C SER A 23 4.28 7.15 11.31
N LEU A 24 4.22 6.60 12.53
CA LEU A 24 4.91 5.35 12.88
C LEU A 24 4.29 4.13 12.17
N GLY A 25 2.98 4.11 11.94
CA GLY A 25 2.33 3.06 11.16
C GLY A 25 2.83 3.03 9.71
N TRP A 26 2.94 4.21 9.09
CA TRP A 26 3.53 4.37 7.75
C TRP A 26 5.01 4.01 7.70
N LEU A 27 5.79 4.39 8.73
CA LEU A 27 7.20 4.00 8.82
C LEU A 27 7.35 2.47 8.88
N GLY A 28 6.56 1.79 9.72
CA GLY A 28 6.62 0.33 9.81
C GLY A 28 6.21 -0.35 8.50
N LEU A 29 5.22 0.20 7.79
CA LEU A 29 4.80 -0.32 6.49
C LEU A 29 5.88 -0.11 5.42
N ALA A 30 6.57 1.04 5.44
CA ALA A 30 7.70 1.31 4.56
C ALA A 30 8.86 0.33 4.81
N LEU A 31 9.14 0.00 6.08
CA LEU A 31 10.15 -1.01 6.41
C LEU A 31 9.78 -2.39 5.86
N VAL A 32 8.51 -2.80 5.96
CA VAL A 32 8.03 -4.06 5.36
C VAL A 32 8.19 -4.04 3.84
N PHE A 33 7.81 -2.95 3.17
CA PHE A 33 7.96 -2.84 1.72
C PHE A 33 9.40 -2.79 1.23
N VAL A 34 10.36 -2.39 2.07
CA VAL A 34 11.79 -2.48 1.76
C VAL A 34 12.31 -3.89 2.05
N PHE A 35 11.83 -4.52 3.11
CA PHE A 35 12.24 -5.85 3.52
C PHE A 35 11.86 -6.93 2.49
N LEU A 36 10.61 -6.96 2.02
CA LEU A 36 10.13 -7.98 1.08
C LEU A 36 10.96 -8.12 -0.20
N PRO A 37 11.27 -7.06 -0.96
CA PRO A 37 12.12 -7.18 -2.15
C PRO A 37 13.59 -7.49 -1.80
N LEU A 38 14.05 -7.14 -0.60
CA LEU A 38 15.38 -7.52 -0.13
C LEU A 38 15.45 -9.01 0.19
N ASP A 39 14.44 -9.55 0.86
CA ASP A 39 14.27 -10.97 1.12
C ASP A 39 14.29 -11.77 -0.20
N GLU A 40 13.56 -11.29 -1.21
CA GLU A 40 13.57 -11.89 -2.55
C GLU A 40 14.94 -11.81 -3.24
N ALA A 41 15.57 -10.62 -3.26
CA ALA A 41 16.87 -10.44 -3.91
C ALA A 41 18.01 -11.24 -3.24
N THR A 42 17.89 -11.55 -1.96
CA THR A 42 18.91 -12.24 -1.17
C THR A 42 18.51 -13.67 -0.79
N GLN A 43 17.30 -14.10 -1.15
CA GLN A 43 16.75 -15.43 -0.87
C GLN A 43 16.87 -15.81 0.62
N ILE A 44 16.59 -14.87 1.52
CA ILE A 44 16.72 -15.11 2.98
C ILE A 44 15.75 -16.21 3.42
N HIS A 45 14.55 -16.26 2.85
CA HIS A 45 13.58 -17.31 3.13
C HIS A 45 14.10 -18.71 2.69
N GLU A 46 14.85 -18.82 1.59
CA GLU A 46 15.50 -20.08 1.20
C GLU A 46 16.60 -20.51 2.18
N PHE A 47 17.35 -19.55 2.72
CA PHE A 47 18.33 -19.84 3.77
C PHE A 47 17.68 -20.49 5.00
N PHE A 48 16.49 -19.99 5.38
CA PHE A 48 15.71 -20.59 6.46
C PHE A 48 15.20 -21.99 6.14
N ILE A 49 14.89 -22.31 4.88
CA ILE A 49 14.61 -23.70 4.47
C ILE A 49 15.80 -24.58 4.83
N GLY A 50 17.01 -24.22 4.38
CA GLY A 50 18.21 -25.02 4.66
C GLY A 50 18.53 -25.18 6.15
N TYR A 51 18.36 -24.13 6.94
CA TYR A 51 18.64 -24.15 8.38
C TYR A 51 17.61 -24.97 9.16
N PHE A 52 16.33 -24.63 9.05
CA PHE A 52 15.29 -25.25 9.87
C PHE A 52 14.91 -26.65 9.39
N ARG A 53 15.00 -26.94 8.09
CA ARG A 53 14.70 -28.28 7.57
C ARG A 53 15.69 -29.32 8.10
N ASN A 54 16.97 -29.00 8.08
CA ASN A 54 18.02 -29.93 8.53
C ASN A 54 17.91 -30.21 10.04
N ASP A 55 17.54 -29.20 10.84
CA ASP A 55 17.47 -29.33 12.29
C ASP A 55 16.14 -29.93 12.79
N PHE A 56 15.02 -29.68 12.10
CA PHE A 56 13.68 -30.10 12.55
C PHE A 56 13.00 -31.17 11.68
N GLY A 57 13.63 -31.60 10.57
CA GLY A 57 13.11 -32.66 9.71
C GLY A 57 11.77 -32.32 9.04
N LEU A 58 11.53 -31.03 8.76
CA LEU A 58 10.29 -30.56 8.14
C LEU A 58 10.17 -31.08 6.69
N SER A 59 8.99 -31.61 6.33
CA SER A 59 8.72 -32.26 5.05
C SER A 59 7.30 -31.97 4.53
N GLY A 60 7.02 -32.35 3.28
CA GLY A 60 5.73 -32.12 2.63
C GLY A 60 5.36 -30.64 2.49
N TYR A 61 4.19 -30.23 2.98
CA TYR A 61 3.71 -28.84 2.87
C TYR A 61 4.52 -27.83 3.69
N PHE A 62 5.29 -28.28 4.68
CA PHE A 62 6.21 -27.43 5.45
C PHE A 62 7.66 -27.60 5.00
N TYR A 63 7.88 -28.14 3.80
CA TYR A 63 9.20 -28.17 3.16
C TYR A 63 9.83 -26.78 3.18
N SER A 64 9.03 -25.75 2.90
CA SER A 64 9.39 -24.35 3.08
C SER A 64 9.28 -23.94 4.56
N ALA A 65 10.30 -24.30 5.33
CA ALA A 65 10.32 -24.11 6.79
C ALA A 65 10.15 -22.65 7.24
N TRP A 66 10.50 -21.69 6.38
CA TRP A 66 10.37 -20.25 6.65
C TRP A 66 8.91 -19.80 6.83
N ILE A 67 7.94 -20.56 6.32
CA ILE A 67 6.50 -20.27 6.44
C ILE A 67 6.09 -20.16 7.91
N ILE A 68 6.71 -20.91 8.82
CA ILE A 68 6.39 -20.87 10.24
C ILE A 68 6.79 -19.50 10.85
N PRO A 69 8.06 -19.08 10.84
CA PRO A 69 8.45 -17.79 11.41
C PRO A 69 7.80 -16.60 10.72
N TYR A 70 7.72 -16.59 9.38
CA TYR A 70 7.12 -15.45 8.67
C TYR A 70 5.59 -15.45 8.79
N GLY A 71 4.95 -16.62 8.85
CA GLY A 71 3.52 -16.73 9.11
C GLY A 71 3.15 -16.18 10.49
N VAL A 72 3.93 -16.49 11.52
CA VAL A 72 3.75 -15.90 12.86
C VAL A 72 3.97 -14.39 12.81
N ALA A 73 5.04 -13.93 12.17
CA ALA A 73 5.33 -12.50 12.02
C ALA A 73 4.20 -11.76 11.29
N LEU A 74 3.65 -12.35 10.23
CA LEU A 74 2.53 -11.81 9.46
C LEU A 74 1.26 -11.70 10.29
N VAL A 75 0.92 -12.73 11.08
CA VAL A 75 -0.25 -12.67 11.98
C VAL A 75 -0.08 -11.58 13.03
N VAL A 76 1.10 -11.48 13.64
CA VAL A 76 1.40 -10.42 14.61
C VAL A 76 1.30 -9.04 13.94
N LEU A 77 1.89 -8.88 12.75
CA LEU A 77 1.82 -7.64 11.98
C LEU A 77 0.37 -7.26 11.67
N ALA A 78 -0.44 -8.20 11.18
CA ALA A 78 -1.85 -7.99 10.88
C ALA A 78 -2.60 -7.51 12.14
N LEU A 79 -2.43 -8.19 13.28
CA LEU A 79 -3.09 -7.81 14.55
C LEU A 79 -2.68 -6.41 15.03
N VAL A 80 -1.39 -6.07 14.94
CA VAL A 80 -0.87 -4.74 15.33
C VAL A 80 -1.41 -3.64 14.42
N TYR A 81 -1.62 -3.95 13.13
CA TYR A 81 -2.09 -2.98 12.14
C TYR A 81 -3.63 -2.87 12.02
N ILE A 82 -4.44 -3.74 12.65
CA ILE A 82 -5.91 -3.60 12.72
C ILE A 82 -6.37 -2.15 13.04
N PRO A 83 -5.90 -1.49 14.12
CA PRO A 83 -6.33 -0.14 14.46
C PRO A 83 -5.86 0.93 13.45
N PHE A 84 -4.79 0.66 12.70
CA PHE A 84 -4.30 1.53 11.63
C PHE A 84 -5.18 1.39 10.38
N PHE A 85 -5.50 0.17 9.98
CA PHE A 85 -6.36 -0.10 8.83
C PHE A 85 -7.79 0.43 9.01
N ASN A 86 -8.33 0.39 10.24
CA ASN A 86 -9.64 0.98 10.54
C ASN A 86 -9.70 2.51 10.35
N ARG A 87 -8.56 3.18 10.21
CA ARG A 87 -8.47 4.64 9.98
C ARG A 87 -8.19 5.00 8.52
N LEU A 88 -7.93 4.01 7.68
CA LEU A 88 -7.65 4.20 6.27
C LEU A 88 -8.94 4.41 5.47
N ASP A 89 -8.84 5.15 4.38
CA ASP A 89 -9.91 5.21 3.40
C ASP A 89 -10.19 3.82 2.83
N ARG A 90 -11.48 3.50 2.65
CA ARG A 90 -11.90 2.15 2.20
C ARG A 90 -11.26 1.72 0.88
N SER A 91 -11.01 2.67 -0.03
CA SER A 91 -10.32 2.40 -1.30
C SER A 91 -8.92 1.86 -1.06
N MET A 92 -8.11 2.61 -0.30
CA MET A 92 -6.73 2.23 0.00
C MET A 92 -6.64 0.93 0.80
N PHE A 93 -7.55 0.72 1.75
CA PHE A 93 -7.64 -0.55 2.47
C PHE A 93 -7.93 -1.74 1.54
N LEU A 94 -8.92 -1.60 0.65
CA LEU A 94 -9.29 -2.67 -0.28
C LEU A 94 -8.14 -3.02 -1.22
N SER A 95 -7.45 -2.02 -1.75
CA SER A 95 -6.30 -2.27 -2.64
C SER A 95 -5.15 -2.93 -1.91
N MET A 96 -4.82 -2.50 -0.69
CA MET A 96 -3.83 -3.17 0.17
C MET A 96 -4.23 -4.62 0.49
N ALA A 97 -5.50 -4.86 0.78
CA ALA A 97 -6.00 -6.18 1.13
C ALA A 97 -5.98 -7.13 -0.08
N VAL A 98 -6.41 -6.65 -1.25
CA VAL A 98 -6.41 -7.45 -2.48
C VAL A 98 -4.99 -7.72 -2.96
N SER A 99 -4.13 -6.70 -3.01
CA SER A 99 -2.72 -6.88 -3.41
C SER A 99 -1.99 -7.83 -2.45
N GLY A 100 -2.18 -7.64 -1.15
CA GLY A 100 -1.62 -8.50 -0.11
C GLY A 100 -2.13 -9.93 -0.21
N ALA A 101 -3.42 -10.15 -0.46
CA ALA A 101 -3.98 -11.50 -0.62
C ALA A 101 -3.39 -12.22 -1.84
N VAL A 102 -3.27 -11.54 -2.98
CA VAL A 102 -2.65 -12.10 -4.19
C VAL A 102 -1.18 -12.45 -3.93
N PHE A 103 -0.41 -11.53 -3.32
CA PHE A 103 0.98 -11.76 -2.95
C PHE A 103 1.13 -12.98 -2.02
N LEU A 104 0.37 -13.02 -0.91
CA LEU A 104 0.45 -14.10 0.08
C LEU A 104 0.01 -15.46 -0.48
N SER A 105 -0.92 -15.48 -1.43
CA SER A 105 -1.32 -16.72 -2.10
C SER A 105 -0.21 -17.32 -2.96
N GLY A 106 0.67 -16.49 -3.52
CA GLY A 106 1.92 -16.94 -4.13
C GLY A 106 2.88 -17.44 -3.06
N ALA A 107 3.35 -16.52 -2.22
CA ALA A 107 4.40 -16.73 -1.23
C ALA A 107 4.16 -17.90 -0.28
N ILE A 108 2.94 -18.04 0.24
CA ILE A 108 2.61 -19.15 1.16
C ILE A 108 1.92 -20.27 0.40
N GLY A 109 0.90 -19.95 -0.39
CA GLY A 109 0.06 -20.96 -1.02
C GLY A 109 0.82 -21.79 -2.05
N MET A 110 1.33 -21.16 -3.10
CA MET A 110 2.02 -21.86 -4.18
C MET A 110 3.33 -22.48 -3.70
N GLU A 111 4.04 -21.84 -2.78
CA GLU A 111 5.27 -22.40 -2.25
C GLU A 111 5.03 -23.66 -1.42
N MET A 112 3.93 -23.74 -0.64
CA MET A 112 3.54 -24.99 0.04
C MET A 112 3.29 -26.14 -0.95
N PHE A 113 2.64 -25.86 -2.07
CA PHE A 113 2.42 -26.86 -3.12
C PHE A 113 3.71 -27.24 -3.84
N GLY A 114 4.55 -26.25 -4.18
CA GLY A 114 5.86 -26.45 -4.79
C GLY A 114 6.78 -27.29 -3.90
N GLY A 115 6.86 -26.96 -2.61
CA GLY A 115 7.61 -27.70 -1.60
C GLY A 115 7.14 -29.15 -1.45
N TYR A 116 5.82 -29.38 -1.43
CA TYR A 116 5.26 -30.74 -1.41
C TYR A 116 5.66 -31.54 -2.67
N THR A 117 5.58 -30.94 -3.85
CA THR A 117 6.00 -31.60 -5.10
C THR A 117 7.50 -31.85 -5.11
N MET A 118 8.31 -30.91 -4.63
CA MET A 118 9.76 -31.05 -4.54
C MET A 118 10.18 -32.20 -3.60
N ASP A 119 9.49 -32.37 -2.49
CA ASP A 119 9.78 -33.43 -1.52
C ASP A 119 9.44 -34.84 -2.05
N ASN A 120 8.37 -34.97 -2.83
CA ASN A 120 7.89 -36.27 -3.35
C ASN A 120 8.49 -36.65 -4.71
N GLU A 121 8.61 -35.69 -5.61
CA GLU A 121 8.95 -35.91 -7.03
C GLU A 121 10.32 -35.32 -7.41
N GLY A 122 10.89 -34.45 -6.56
CA GLY A 122 12.13 -33.72 -6.85
C GLY A 122 11.95 -32.60 -7.88
N PHE A 123 13.05 -32.21 -8.52
CA PHE A 123 13.06 -31.20 -9.57
C PHE A 123 12.39 -31.72 -10.85
N GLY A 124 11.06 -31.61 -10.91
CA GLY A 124 10.23 -32.03 -12.03
C GLY A 124 9.42 -30.89 -12.65
N LEU A 125 8.62 -31.22 -13.66
CA LEU A 125 7.73 -30.26 -14.33
C LEU A 125 6.68 -29.68 -13.37
N GLY A 126 6.16 -30.49 -12.43
CA GLY A 126 5.20 -30.02 -11.42
C GLY A 126 5.79 -28.92 -10.53
N TYR A 127 7.01 -29.11 -10.04
CA TYR A 127 7.72 -28.09 -9.25
C TYR A 127 7.92 -26.79 -10.04
N MET A 128 8.39 -26.89 -11.29
CA MET A 128 8.61 -25.71 -12.14
C MET A 128 7.31 -24.92 -12.42
N LEU A 129 6.18 -25.60 -12.56
CA LEU A 129 4.88 -24.94 -12.70
C LEU A 129 4.48 -24.17 -11.44
N PHE A 130 4.55 -24.81 -10.27
CA PHE A 130 4.21 -24.13 -9.02
C PHE A 130 5.13 -22.95 -8.74
N TYR A 131 6.44 -23.11 -8.95
CA TYR A 131 7.43 -22.03 -8.84
C TYR A 131 7.12 -20.86 -9.79
N THR A 132 6.73 -21.15 -11.04
CA THR A 132 6.34 -20.08 -11.98
C THR A 132 5.05 -19.37 -11.55
N MET A 133 4.09 -20.11 -11.00
CA MET A 133 2.83 -19.55 -10.51
C MET A 133 3.03 -18.68 -9.26
N GLU A 134 3.86 -19.16 -8.33
CA GLU A 134 4.32 -18.43 -7.15
C GLU A 134 4.90 -17.07 -7.56
N GLU A 135 5.95 -17.10 -8.39
CA GLU A 135 6.66 -15.92 -8.87
C GLU A 135 5.74 -14.95 -9.63
N THR A 136 4.79 -15.48 -10.40
CA THR A 136 3.81 -14.66 -11.10
C THR A 136 2.84 -13.99 -10.12
N LEU A 137 2.32 -14.72 -9.14
CA LEU A 137 1.37 -14.18 -8.17
C LEU A 137 2.00 -13.09 -7.32
N GLU A 138 3.24 -13.25 -6.88
CA GLU A 138 3.94 -12.25 -6.09
C GLU A 138 4.17 -10.95 -6.87
N LYS A 139 4.76 -11.06 -8.07
CA LYS A 139 4.99 -9.89 -8.95
C LYS A 139 3.68 -9.20 -9.32
N ARG A 140 2.60 -9.98 -9.53
CA ARG A 140 1.27 -9.45 -9.84
C ARG A 140 0.64 -8.76 -8.63
N GLY A 141 0.76 -9.32 -7.43
CA GLY A 141 0.29 -8.72 -6.18
C GLY A 141 0.88 -7.32 -5.98
N VAL A 142 2.20 -7.18 -6.16
CA VAL A 142 2.88 -5.88 -6.08
C VAL A 142 2.37 -4.91 -7.15
N SER A 143 2.20 -5.37 -8.40
CA SER A 143 1.69 -4.50 -9.48
C SER A 143 0.26 -3.98 -9.22
N LEU A 144 -0.60 -4.80 -8.61
CA LEU A 144 -1.97 -4.43 -8.27
C LEU A 144 -2.01 -3.35 -7.18
N PHE A 145 -1.04 -3.34 -6.26
CA PHE A 145 -0.94 -2.29 -5.26
C PHE A 145 -0.68 -0.92 -5.89
N TYR A 146 0.13 -0.86 -6.95
CA TYR A 146 0.40 0.39 -7.68
C TYR A 146 -0.76 0.84 -8.56
N MET A 147 -1.52 -0.10 -9.13
CA MET A 147 -2.57 0.18 -10.11
C MET A 147 -3.89 0.66 -9.48
N GLU A 148 -3.87 1.16 -8.24
CA GLU A 148 -5.05 1.76 -7.60
C GLU A 148 -5.79 2.68 -8.59
N PRO A 149 -7.06 2.40 -8.92
CA PRO A 149 -7.91 3.39 -9.55
C PRO A 149 -8.24 4.41 -8.47
N SER A 150 -7.42 5.44 -8.31
CA SER A 150 -7.70 6.51 -7.38
C SER A 150 -9.14 7.01 -7.63
N PRO A 151 -10.08 6.92 -6.67
CA PRO A 151 -11.24 7.80 -6.69
C PRO A 151 -10.77 9.19 -6.24
N PHE A 152 -9.67 9.67 -6.82
CA PHE A 152 -9.40 11.09 -6.89
C PHE A 152 -10.23 11.63 -8.05
N SER A 153 -11.54 11.41 -7.96
CA SER A 153 -12.48 12.42 -8.38
C SER A 153 -12.08 13.64 -7.57
N PHE A 154 -11.29 14.54 -8.16
CA PHE A 154 -11.28 15.92 -7.72
C PHE A 154 -12.76 16.26 -7.49
N PRO A 155 -13.15 16.73 -6.29
CA PRO A 155 -14.44 17.35 -6.17
C PRO A 155 -14.39 18.51 -7.16
N GLU A 156 -14.97 18.30 -8.35
CA GLU A 156 -15.25 19.37 -9.29
C GLU A 156 -16.21 20.24 -8.53
N LYS A 157 -15.66 21.21 -7.78
CA LYS A 157 -16.41 22.35 -7.29
C LYS A 157 -16.98 22.97 -8.55
N LYS A 158 -18.21 22.60 -8.88
CA LYS A 158 -19.06 23.35 -9.79
C LYS A 158 -19.42 24.65 -9.09
N GLU A 159 -18.42 25.48 -8.82
CA GLU A 159 -18.67 26.90 -8.66
C GLU A 159 -19.12 27.34 -10.04
N SER A 160 -20.45 27.41 -10.21
CA SER A 160 -21.05 27.91 -11.43
C SER A 160 -20.37 29.24 -11.76
N ILE A 161 -19.99 29.46 -13.02
CA ILE A 161 -19.31 30.70 -13.44
C ILE A 161 -20.12 31.95 -13.00
N ALA A 162 -21.44 31.81 -12.83
CA ALA A 162 -22.31 32.81 -12.22
C ALA A 162 -21.91 33.20 -10.77
N GLU A 163 -21.63 32.22 -9.91
CA GLU A 163 -21.25 32.44 -8.51
C GLU A 163 -19.86 33.05 -8.38
N ILE A 164 -18.89 32.61 -9.20
CA ILE A 164 -17.55 33.21 -9.28
C ILE A 164 -17.64 34.66 -9.78
N SER A 165 -18.48 34.95 -10.78
CA SER A 165 -18.64 36.32 -11.30
C SER A 165 -19.27 37.26 -10.27
N THR A 166 -20.18 36.74 -9.44
CA THR A 166 -20.87 37.50 -8.39
C THR A 166 -19.93 37.77 -7.22
N ASN A 167 -19.18 36.75 -6.78
CA ASN A 167 -18.21 36.88 -5.68
C ASN A 167 -17.01 37.76 -6.08
N ARG A 168 -16.58 37.70 -7.35
CA ARG A 168 -15.52 38.57 -7.90
C ARG A 168 -15.96 40.04 -8.05
N ARG A 169 -17.25 40.30 -8.31
CA ARG A 169 -17.81 41.68 -8.26
C ARG A 169 -17.88 42.23 -6.84
N LEU A 170 -18.22 41.39 -5.86
CA LEU A 170 -18.36 41.83 -4.47
C LEU A 170 -17.01 42.13 -3.81
N ASN A 171 -15.95 41.40 -4.17
CA ASN A 171 -14.68 41.47 -3.46
C ASN A 171 -13.64 42.43 -4.07
N GLY A 172 -13.91 43.12 -5.18
CA GLY A 172 -13.14 44.31 -5.63
C GLY A 172 -11.62 44.18 -5.81
N CYS A 173 -11.03 42.99 -5.68
CA CYS A 173 -9.59 42.78 -5.82
C CYS A 173 -9.25 42.46 -7.28
N ILE A 174 -8.76 43.46 -8.01
CA ILE A 174 -8.08 43.28 -9.30
C ILE A 174 -6.68 42.76 -9.00
N TYR A 175 -6.40 41.47 -9.23
CA TYR A 175 -5.03 40.97 -9.30
C TYR A 175 -4.47 41.20 -10.71
N PRO A 176 -3.29 41.80 -10.86
CA PRO A 176 -2.68 41.99 -12.17
C PRO A 176 -2.02 40.70 -12.62
N GLY A 177 -2.49 40.15 -13.75
CA GLY A 177 -1.68 39.36 -14.67
C GLY A 177 -1.56 37.86 -14.39
N GLU A 178 -2.47 37.08 -14.96
CA GLU A 178 -2.12 35.78 -15.55
C GLU A 178 -2.62 35.81 -17.00
N GLN A 179 -1.70 36.10 -17.91
CA GLN A 179 -1.97 36.22 -19.34
C GLN A 179 -2.11 34.81 -19.93
N ASP A 180 -3.35 34.35 -20.06
CA ASP A 180 -3.69 33.13 -20.80
C ASP A 180 -3.16 33.21 -22.24
N SER A 181 -2.15 32.39 -22.51
CA SER A 181 -1.44 32.30 -23.80
C SER A 181 -2.33 31.84 -24.97
N ALA A 182 -3.57 31.42 -24.69
CA ALA A 182 -4.56 31.04 -25.70
C ALA A 182 -5.21 32.26 -26.40
N GLY A 183 -5.21 33.45 -25.77
CA GLY A 183 -5.87 34.65 -26.32
C GLY A 183 -5.11 35.32 -27.47
N TYR A 184 -3.78 35.15 -27.54
CA TYR A 184 -2.95 35.77 -28.59
C TYR A 184 -3.07 35.08 -29.95
N PHE A 185 -3.28 33.75 -29.97
CA PHE A 185 -3.33 32.99 -31.22
C PHE A 185 -4.58 33.31 -32.06
N ILE A 186 -5.70 33.63 -31.42
CA ILE A 186 -6.96 33.96 -32.11
C ILE A 186 -6.94 35.41 -32.65
N ARG A 187 -6.17 36.33 -32.05
CA ARG A 187 -6.08 37.72 -32.53
C ARG A 187 -5.22 37.90 -33.78
N GLN A 188 -4.34 36.95 -34.10
CA GLN A 188 -3.37 37.09 -35.19
C GLN A 188 -3.87 36.55 -36.54
N ILE A 189 -4.95 35.75 -36.55
CA ILE A 189 -5.60 35.23 -37.77
C ILE A 189 -6.67 36.21 -38.32
N GLY A 190 -7.11 37.20 -37.52
CA GLY A 190 -8.08 38.21 -37.96
C GLY A 190 -7.50 39.43 -38.68
N TYR A 191 -6.19 39.45 -38.96
CA TYR A 191 -5.49 40.56 -39.62
C TYR A 191 -4.55 40.10 -40.76
N LEU A 192 -4.90 39.01 -41.43
CA LEU A 192 -4.46 38.65 -42.78
C LEU A 192 -5.70 38.33 -43.62
#